data_AF-A0A350UPM1-F1
#
_entry.id   AF-A0A350UPM1-F1
#
_cell.length_a   1.000
_cell.length_b   1.000
_cell.length_c   1.000
_cell.angle_alpha   90.00
_cell.angle_beta   90.00
_cell.angle_gamma   90.00
#
_symmetry.space_group_name_H-M   'P 1'
#
loop_
_entity.id
_entity.type
_entity.pdbx_description
1 polymer ?
#
loop_
_entity_poly.entity_id
_entity_poly.type
_entity_poly.pdbx_seq_one_letter_code
_entity_poly.pdbx_strand_id
1 'polypeptide(L)'
;SREGWKAWVANEIDEQVKPDEIRAEELTLKMFGLLPRDFDLRSATVDLLAEQAAAVYDHRRKRMLFIDGAASGLMNEMVAIHELAHALADQHFDLTRFIDKAPSTDEAQAARLAVVEGQAMWIMLEAQVSRIGQSLKSDPGIISNFSASAAANASGLFPAFDRAPLYLRQTLMFPYMAGLNFQQKALEHYGQRGFSEVLRRPPATTREVLHPEVWIARTPPVRPPLPAHNFPRGYRKLTSGSVGELDFQIMLTQYTSRTEAEAQAPLWRGGAFDLHEDAQQSRQILRWATVWATGQAAEDFLRLYARVLKGKAPDTVFTRDTSNEIAGHNAAGSFRVTRAGARVQALEGLKPAE
;
A
#
# COMPACT_ATOMS: atom_id res chain seq x y z
N SER A 1 23.12 -14.31 -11.97
CA SER A 1 22.07 -15.17 -12.56
C SER A 1 20.75 -14.89 -11.87
N ARG A 2 19.60 -15.26 -12.49
CA ARG A 2 18.27 -15.09 -11.86
C ARG A 2 18.12 -15.86 -10.54
N GLU A 3 18.68 -17.06 -10.44
CA GLU A 3 18.67 -17.84 -9.21
C GLU A 3 19.44 -17.16 -8.07
N GLY A 4 20.63 -16.62 -8.38
CA GLY A 4 21.41 -15.84 -7.42
C GLY A 4 20.68 -14.58 -6.95
N TRP A 5 19.92 -13.93 -7.85
CA TRP A 5 19.09 -12.79 -7.49
C TRP A 5 17.95 -13.16 -6.54
N LYS A 6 17.21 -14.24 -6.84
CA LYS A 6 16.13 -14.71 -5.96
C LYS A 6 16.63 -15.06 -4.56
N ALA A 7 17.81 -15.69 -4.46
CA ALA A 7 18.45 -15.97 -3.18
C ALA A 7 18.86 -14.67 -2.45
N TRP A 8 19.39 -13.68 -3.18
CA TRP A 8 19.73 -12.38 -2.61
C TRP A 8 18.49 -11.66 -2.07
N VAL A 9 17.40 -11.59 -2.84
CA VAL A 9 16.11 -11.01 -2.40
C VAL A 9 15.59 -11.68 -1.14
N ALA A 10 15.60 -13.02 -1.09
CA ALA A 10 15.15 -13.75 0.09
C ALA A 10 15.97 -13.40 1.33
N ASN A 11 17.30 -13.31 1.19
CA ASN A 11 18.17 -12.92 2.30
C ASN A 11 17.93 -11.46 2.73
N GLU A 12 17.72 -10.53 1.80
CA GLU A 12 17.43 -9.14 2.14
C GLU A 12 16.09 -8.98 2.87
N ILE A 13 15.09 -9.79 2.54
CA ILE A 13 13.83 -9.84 3.31
C ILE A 13 14.09 -10.34 4.73
N ASP A 14 14.84 -11.44 4.87
CA ASP A 14 15.13 -12.04 6.18
C ASP A 14 16.02 -11.13 7.07
N GLU A 15 16.88 -10.30 6.48
CA GLU A 15 17.67 -9.30 7.19
C GLU A 15 16.83 -8.12 7.69
N GLN A 16 15.68 -7.84 7.05
CA GLN A 16 14.88 -6.63 7.28
C GLN A 16 13.64 -6.86 8.12
N VAL A 17 12.97 -7.99 7.92
CA VAL A 17 11.66 -8.26 8.51
C VAL A 17 11.72 -9.59 9.25
N LYS A 18 11.31 -9.58 10.52
CA LYS A 18 11.30 -10.82 11.30
C LYS A 18 10.18 -11.75 10.82
N PRO A 19 10.36 -13.08 10.90
CA PRO A 19 9.30 -14.02 10.51
C PRO A 19 7.95 -13.78 11.21
N ASP A 20 7.98 -13.39 12.49
CA ASP A 20 6.78 -13.07 13.26
C ASP A 20 6.05 -11.81 12.76
N GLU A 21 6.77 -10.84 12.19
CA GLU A 21 6.21 -9.62 11.61
C GLU A 21 5.51 -9.93 10.28
N ILE A 22 6.15 -10.75 9.41
CA ILE A 22 5.53 -11.24 8.17
C ILE A 22 4.23 -12.01 8.48
N ARG A 23 4.25 -12.88 9.51
CA ARG A 23 3.05 -13.62 9.92
C ARG A 23 1.95 -12.68 10.41
N ALA A 24 2.30 -11.66 11.17
CA ALA A 24 1.34 -10.69 11.68
C ALA A 24 0.71 -9.86 10.56
N GLU A 25 1.51 -9.46 9.57
CA GLU A 25 1.04 -8.76 8.37
C GLU A 25 0.12 -9.66 7.54
N GLU A 26 0.55 -10.89 7.25
CA GLU A 26 -0.25 -11.86 6.49
C GLU A 26 -1.62 -12.10 7.13
N LEU A 27 -1.65 -12.34 8.45
CA LEU A 27 -2.91 -12.51 9.19
C LEU A 27 -3.78 -11.26 9.16
N THR A 28 -3.17 -10.07 9.25
CA THR A 28 -3.90 -8.80 9.16
C THR A 28 -4.56 -8.66 7.79
N LEU A 29 -3.81 -8.87 6.71
CA LEU A 29 -4.30 -8.77 5.34
C LEU A 29 -5.39 -9.83 5.07
N LYS A 30 -5.23 -11.05 5.58
CA LYS A 30 -6.27 -12.10 5.52
C LYS A 30 -7.53 -11.69 6.26
N MET A 31 -7.43 -11.12 7.47
CA MET A 31 -8.58 -10.65 8.24
C MET A 31 -9.34 -9.51 7.56
N PHE A 32 -8.62 -8.61 6.87
CA PHE A 32 -9.24 -7.57 6.04
C PHE A 32 -9.82 -8.10 4.72
N GLY A 33 -9.50 -9.34 4.33
CA GLY A 33 -9.88 -9.92 3.03
C GLY A 33 -9.00 -9.44 1.89
N LEU A 34 -7.83 -8.86 2.15
CA LEU A 34 -6.89 -8.40 1.12
C LEU A 34 -6.07 -9.56 0.53
N LEU A 35 -5.94 -10.66 1.27
CA LEU A 35 -5.30 -11.90 0.83
C LEU A 35 -6.24 -13.11 1.00
N PRO A 36 -6.12 -14.14 0.14
CA PRO A 36 -6.75 -15.44 0.36
C PRO A 36 -6.33 -16.08 1.68
N ARG A 37 -7.20 -16.91 2.30
CA ARG A 37 -6.96 -17.48 3.64
C ARG A 37 -5.74 -18.41 3.71
N ASP A 38 -5.47 -19.13 2.62
CA ASP A 38 -4.38 -20.09 2.45
C ASP A 38 -3.14 -19.49 1.79
N PHE A 39 -3.12 -18.17 1.56
CA PHE A 39 -2.03 -17.48 0.88
C PHE A 39 -0.73 -17.48 1.71
N ASP A 40 0.41 -17.65 1.06
CA ASP A 40 1.76 -17.50 1.64
C ASP A 40 2.37 -16.17 1.18
N LEU A 41 2.37 -15.19 2.08
CA LEU A 41 2.85 -13.84 1.80
C LEU A 41 4.35 -13.79 1.54
N ARG A 42 5.14 -14.54 2.32
CA ARG A 42 6.60 -14.49 2.21
C ARG A 42 7.05 -15.02 0.86
N SER A 43 6.57 -16.22 0.50
CA SER A 43 6.95 -16.88 -0.76
C SER A 43 6.53 -16.02 -1.97
N ALA A 44 5.30 -15.49 -1.95
CA ALA A 44 4.82 -14.61 -3.02
C ALA A 44 5.64 -13.32 -3.13
N THR A 45 6.05 -12.72 -2.01
CA THR A 45 6.87 -11.49 -2.02
C THR A 45 8.24 -11.76 -2.62
N VAL A 46 8.89 -12.87 -2.24
CA VAL A 46 10.17 -13.29 -2.84
C VAL A 46 10.04 -13.49 -4.35
N ASP A 47 8.99 -14.19 -4.80
CA ASP A 47 8.75 -14.44 -6.21
C ASP A 47 8.51 -13.16 -7.01
N LEU A 48 7.71 -12.24 -6.47
CA LEU A 48 7.41 -10.95 -7.11
C LEU A 48 8.66 -10.07 -7.25
N LEU A 49 9.41 -9.87 -6.16
CA LEU A 49 10.62 -9.05 -6.18
C LEU A 49 11.75 -9.70 -7.00
N ALA A 50 11.78 -11.04 -7.07
CA ALA A 50 12.70 -11.75 -7.94
C ALA A 50 12.35 -11.61 -9.43
N GLU A 51 11.06 -11.47 -9.76
CA GLU A 51 10.58 -11.34 -11.13
C GLU A 51 10.78 -9.92 -11.70
N GLN A 52 10.72 -8.88 -10.87
CA GLN A 52 10.92 -7.48 -11.27
C GLN A 52 12.37 -7.09 -11.59
N ALA A 53 13.26 -8.08 -11.62
CA ALA A 53 14.67 -7.82 -11.48
C ALA A 53 15.36 -7.46 -12.80
N ALA A 54 15.67 -6.17 -12.95
CA ALA A 54 16.63 -5.68 -13.94
C ALA A 54 17.88 -5.08 -13.25
N ALA A 55 17.67 -4.26 -12.23
CA ALA A 55 18.73 -3.70 -11.39
C ALA A 55 18.19 -3.27 -10.00
N VAL A 56 19.08 -2.93 -9.09
CA VAL A 56 18.77 -2.21 -7.85
C VAL A 56 19.97 -1.38 -7.39
N TYR A 57 19.69 -0.21 -6.84
CA TYR A 57 20.61 0.56 -6.01
C TYR A 57 20.46 0.15 -4.54
N ASP A 58 21.45 -0.57 -4.02
CA ASP A 58 21.54 -0.92 -2.61
C ASP A 58 22.01 0.31 -1.83
N HIS A 59 21.06 1.05 -1.22
CA HIS A 59 21.36 2.25 -0.44
C HIS A 59 22.09 1.97 0.87
N ARG A 60 22.12 0.73 1.38
CA ARG A 60 22.92 0.39 2.58
C ARG A 60 24.39 0.20 2.23
N ARG A 61 24.65 -0.46 1.11
CA ARG A 61 26.01 -0.80 0.63
C ARG A 61 26.53 0.14 -0.45
N LYS A 62 25.75 1.16 -0.83
CA LYS A 62 26.07 2.23 -1.78
C LYS A 62 26.56 1.71 -3.14
N ARG A 63 25.89 0.70 -3.68
CA ARG A 63 26.27 0.04 -4.94
C ARG A 63 25.06 -0.28 -5.80
N MET A 64 25.24 -0.23 -7.12
CA MET A 64 24.24 -0.70 -8.07
C MET A 64 24.53 -2.16 -8.45
N LEU A 65 23.50 -2.98 -8.45
CA LEU A 65 23.54 -4.36 -8.89
C LEU A 65 22.70 -4.48 -10.16
N PHE A 66 23.30 -4.98 -11.24
CA PHE A 66 22.62 -5.23 -12.51
C PHE A 66 22.56 -6.72 -12.76
N ILE A 67 21.41 -7.20 -13.24
CA ILE A 67 21.30 -8.58 -13.72
C ILE A 67 21.66 -8.60 -15.19
N ASP A 68 22.75 -9.30 -15.50
CA ASP A 68 23.19 -9.49 -16.87
C ASP A 68 22.07 -10.09 -17.75
N GLY A 69 21.82 -9.45 -18.89
CA GLY A 69 20.78 -9.83 -19.84
C GLY A 69 19.32 -9.57 -19.41
N ALA A 70 19.06 -8.95 -18.25
CA ALA A 70 17.69 -8.68 -17.80
C ALA A 70 17.00 -7.53 -18.55
N ALA A 71 17.77 -6.59 -19.08
CA ALA A 71 17.29 -5.51 -19.94
C ALA A 71 18.26 -5.29 -21.11
N SER A 72 17.76 -4.78 -22.24
CA SER A 72 18.58 -4.48 -23.42
C SER A 72 18.13 -3.19 -24.11
N GLY A 73 19.03 -2.61 -24.91
CA GLY A 73 18.78 -1.37 -25.64
C GLY A 73 18.26 -0.24 -24.74
N LEU A 74 17.16 0.40 -25.17
CA LEU A 74 16.52 1.50 -24.45
C LEU A 74 16.07 1.12 -23.03
N MET A 75 15.64 -0.13 -22.80
CA MET A 75 15.22 -0.58 -21.47
C MET A 75 16.38 -0.60 -20.48
N ASN A 76 17.56 -1.06 -20.92
CA ASN A 76 18.74 -1.08 -20.06
C ASN A 76 19.17 0.34 -19.64
N GLU A 77 19.05 1.30 -20.56
CA GLU A 77 19.33 2.69 -20.28
C GLU A 77 18.31 3.32 -19.32
N MET A 78 17.01 3.05 -19.51
CA MET A 78 15.97 3.51 -18.59
C MET A 78 16.20 2.99 -17.16
N VAL A 79 16.47 1.70 -17.02
CA VAL A 79 16.82 1.08 -15.72
C VAL A 79 18.06 1.74 -15.12
N ALA A 80 19.13 1.94 -15.90
CA ALA A 80 20.33 2.60 -15.40
C ALA A 80 20.09 4.03 -14.92
N ILE A 81 19.24 4.81 -15.60
CA ILE A 81 18.88 6.17 -15.19
C ILE A 81 18.03 6.14 -13.90
N HIS A 82 17.11 5.18 -13.76
CA HIS A 82 16.33 4.97 -12.54
C HIS A 82 17.23 4.70 -11.34
N GLU A 83 18.17 3.75 -11.45
CA GLU A 83 19.10 3.45 -10.36
C GLU A 83 20.06 4.61 -10.05
N LEU A 84 20.50 5.34 -11.08
CA LEU A 84 21.32 6.54 -10.89
C LEU A 84 20.56 7.64 -10.15
N ALA A 85 19.25 7.77 -10.39
CA ALA A 85 18.42 8.72 -9.65
C ALA A 85 18.34 8.36 -8.16
N HIS A 86 18.24 7.07 -7.80
CA HIS A 86 18.34 6.64 -6.40
C HIS A 86 19.70 6.98 -5.79
N ALA A 87 20.80 6.67 -6.49
CA ALA A 87 22.14 6.99 -6.00
C ALA A 87 22.34 8.50 -5.80
N LEU A 88 21.83 9.32 -6.71
CA LEU A 88 21.88 10.77 -6.61
C LEU A 88 21.04 11.28 -5.42
N ALA A 89 19.84 10.74 -5.22
CA ALA A 89 19.02 11.08 -4.05
C ALA A 89 19.77 10.75 -2.75
N ASP A 90 20.40 9.58 -2.68
CA ASP A 90 21.13 9.10 -1.51
C ASP A 90 22.39 9.91 -1.17
N GLN A 91 23.09 10.42 -2.18
CA GLN A 91 24.22 11.34 -2.00
C GLN A 91 23.82 12.65 -1.29
N HIS A 92 22.57 13.08 -1.44
CA HIS A 92 22.06 14.32 -0.87
C HIS A 92 21.18 14.12 0.37
N PHE A 93 20.56 12.95 0.50
CA PHE A 93 19.66 12.57 1.58
C PHE A 93 19.88 11.11 1.94
N ASP A 94 20.34 10.82 3.16
CA ASP A 94 20.56 9.45 3.64
C ASP A 94 19.28 8.58 3.50
N LEU A 95 19.23 7.73 2.46
CA LEU A 95 18.05 6.91 2.18
C LEU A 95 17.88 5.79 3.20
N THR A 96 18.97 5.30 3.81
CA THR A 96 18.89 4.33 4.92
C THR A 96 18.14 4.95 6.09
N ARG A 97 18.40 6.21 6.41
CA ARG A 97 17.64 6.93 7.44
C ARG A 97 16.22 7.26 6.97
N PHE A 98 16.05 7.61 5.70
CA PHE A 98 14.76 8.08 5.18
C PHE A 98 13.73 6.96 5.04
N ILE A 99 14.14 5.76 4.60
CA ILE A 99 13.29 4.60 4.34
C ILE A 99 13.32 3.67 5.56
N ASP A 100 14.47 3.08 5.90
CA ASP A 100 14.57 1.99 6.87
C ASP A 100 14.33 2.44 8.32
N LYS A 101 14.62 3.72 8.63
CA LYS A 101 14.44 4.31 9.97
C LYS A 101 13.23 5.24 10.06
N ALA A 102 12.31 5.16 9.10
CA ALA A 102 11.07 5.91 9.12
C ALA A 102 10.20 5.54 10.34
N PRO A 103 9.21 6.40 10.72
CA PRO A 103 8.19 6.01 11.68
C PRO A 103 7.54 4.68 11.28
N SER A 104 7.36 3.78 12.25
CA SER A 104 6.98 2.37 12.06
C SER A 104 5.51 2.15 11.68
N THR A 105 4.88 3.07 10.96
CA THR A 105 3.52 2.88 10.42
C THR A 105 3.61 2.51 8.95
N ASP A 106 2.90 1.48 8.53
CA ASP A 106 2.88 0.96 7.15
C ASP A 106 2.58 2.07 6.13
N GLU A 107 1.63 2.95 6.44
CA GLU A 107 1.28 4.13 5.65
C GLU A 107 2.46 5.07 5.37
N ALA A 108 3.29 5.35 6.39
CA ALA A 108 4.43 6.25 6.23
C ALA A 108 5.56 5.59 5.42
N GLN A 109 5.73 4.27 5.56
CA GLN A 109 6.71 3.51 4.78
C GLN A 109 6.31 3.49 3.30
N ALA A 110 5.07 3.14 2.99
CA ALA A 110 4.54 3.16 1.62
C ALA A 110 4.62 4.56 1.00
N ALA A 111 4.28 5.60 1.75
CA ALA A 111 4.34 6.99 1.27
C ALA A 111 5.77 7.45 0.97
N ARG A 112 6.75 7.07 1.81
CA ARG A 112 8.18 7.39 1.60
C ARG A 112 8.78 6.62 0.43
N LEU A 113 8.41 5.35 0.28
CA LEU A 113 8.83 4.57 -0.88
C LEU A 113 8.33 5.23 -2.17
N ALA A 114 7.07 5.70 -2.19
CA ALA A 114 6.53 6.44 -3.33
C ALA A 114 7.27 7.76 -3.63
N VAL A 115 7.85 8.43 -2.63
CA VAL A 115 8.71 9.60 -2.89
C VAL A 115 9.97 9.19 -3.67
N VAL A 116 10.66 8.15 -3.19
CA VAL A 116 11.96 7.75 -3.75
C VAL A 116 11.78 7.13 -5.13
N GLU A 117 10.82 6.21 -5.28
CA GLU A 117 10.50 5.60 -6.58
C GLU A 117 9.89 6.62 -7.56
N GLY A 118 9.00 7.49 -7.08
CA GLY A 118 8.40 8.53 -7.89
C GLY A 118 9.40 9.52 -8.47
N GLN A 119 10.38 9.93 -7.66
CA GLN A 119 11.47 10.79 -8.11
C GLN A 119 12.35 10.11 -9.17
N ALA A 120 12.69 8.84 -8.97
CA ALA A 120 13.48 8.07 -9.93
C ALA A 120 12.73 7.88 -11.26
N MET A 121 11.45 7.51 -11.20
CA MET A 121 10.57 7.40 -12.37
C MET A 121 10.45 8.71 -13.14
N TRP A 122 10.32 9.84 -12.43
CA TRP A 122 10.21 11.15 -13.07
C TRP A 122 11.49 11.50 -13.83
N ILE A 123 12.66 11.31 -13.21
CA ILE A 123 13.97 11.58 -13.83
C ILE A 123 14.19 10.68 -15.04
N MET A 124 13.88 9.38 -14.90
CA MET A 124 13.97 8.40 -15.99
C MET A 124 13.11 8.83 -17.19
N LEU A 125 11.84 9.14 -16.96
CA LEU A 125 10.91 9.49 -18.03
C LEU A 125 11.27 10.84 -18.67
N GLU A 126 11.62 11.85 -17.87
CA GLU A 126 12.08 13.16 -18.40
C GLU A 126 13.32 13.00 -19.29
N ALA A 127 14.30 12.19 -18.86
CA ALA A 127 15.51 11.93 -19.64
C ALA A 127 15.21 11.23 -20.98
N GLN A 128 14.19 10.36 -21.01
CA GLN A 128 13.76 9.68 -22.23
C GLN A 128 13.09 10.66 -23.20
N VAL A 129 12.11 11.44 -22.73
CA VAL A 129 11.32 12.32 -23.61
C VAL A 129 12.09 13.57 -24.03
N SER A 130 13.08 14.00 -23.25
CA SER A 130 14.00 15.09 -23.62
C SER A 130 14.77 14.79 -24.91
N ARG A 131 15.03 13.51 -25.22
CA ARG A 131 15.76 13.11 -26.46
C ARG A 131 14.97 13.38 -27.73
N ILE A 132 13.65 13.45 -27.63
CA ILE A 132 12.75 13.76 -28.74
C ILE A 132 12.22 15.20 -28.66
N GLY A 133 12.87 16.05 -27.86
CA GLY A 133 12.52 17.46 -27.73
C GLY A 133 11.26 17.74 -26.91
N GLN A 134 10.81 16.78 -26.08
CA GLN A 134 9.67 16.93 -25.18
C GLN A 134 10.12 17.08 -23.72
N SER A 135 9.21 17.52 -22.84
CA SER A 135 9.46 17.59 -21.40
C SER A 135 8.17 17.40 -20.61
N LEU A 136 8.25 16.67 -19.50
CA LEU A 136 7.18 16.48 -18.52
C LEU A 136 6.76 17.81 -17.87
N LYS A 137 7.65 18.80 -17.86
CA LYS A 137 7.36 20.14 -17.32
C LYS A 137 6.41 20.93 -18.22
N SER A 138 6.49 20.74 -19.53
CA SER A 138 5.67 21.45 -20.52
C SER A 138 4.44 20.66 -20.96
N ASP A 139 4.49 19.33 -20.91
CA ASP A 139 3.38 18.46 -21.28
C ASP A 139 3.15 17.35 -20.23
N PRO A 140 2.32 17.63 -19.21
CA PRO A 140 1.97 16.63 -18.20
C PRO A 140 1.21 15.42 -18.76
N GLY A 141 0.62 15.52 -19.95
CA GLY A 141 -0.12 14.42 -20.60
C GLY A 141 0.75 13.20 -20.94
N ILE A 142 2.07 13.42 -21.06
CA ILE A 142 3.06 12.35 -21.24
C ILE A 142 2.99 11.32 -20.12
N ILE A 143 2.81 11.75 -18.85
CA ILE A 143 2.71 10.83 -17.71
C ILE A 143 1.47 9.95 -17.84
N SER A 144 0.32 10.53 -18.20
CA SER A 144 -0.92 9.77 -18.39
C SER A 144 -0.78 8.73 -19.52
N ASN A 145 -0.17 9.12 -20.63
CA ASN A 145 0.09 8.21 -21.76
C ASN A 145 1.06 7.09 -21.38
N PHE A 146 2.12 7.42 -20.64
CA PHE A 146 3.09 6.44 -20.12
C PHE A 146 2.40 5.43 -19.19
N SER A 147 1.62 5.89 -18.21
CA SER A 147 0.91 4.99 -17.29
C SER A 147 -0.10 4.08 -18.01
N ALA A 148 -0.85 4.61 -18.97
CA ALA A 148 -1.77 3.81 -19.78
C ALA A 148 -1.03 2.74 -20.62
N SER A 149 0.08 3.13 -21.23
CA SER A 149 0.94 2.21 -22.01
C SER A 149 1.58 1.15 -21.13
N ALA A 150 2.12 1.52 -19.97
CA ALA A 150 2.72 0.59 -19.01
C ALA A 150 1.70 -0.44 -18.54
N ALA A 151 0.47 -0.02 -18.22
CA ALA A 151 -0.60 -0.95 -17.83
C ALA A 151 -0.99 -1.91 -18.95
N ALA A 152 -1.07 -1.44 -20.20
CA ALA A 152 -1.40 -2.27 -21.35
C ALA A 152 -0.28 -3.29 -21.67
N ASN A 153 0.98 -2.90 -21.50
CA ASN A 153 2.14 -3.73 -21.82
C ASN A 153 2.58 -4.66 -20.68
N ALA A 154 2.17 -4.40 -19.42
CA ALA A 154 2.54 -5.25 -18.29
C ALA A 154 1.88 -6.64 -18.33
N SER A 155 0.70 -6.75 -18.95
CA SER A 155 -0.08 -7.99 -18.97
C SER A 155 0.64 -9.10 -19.75
N GLY A 156 0.88 -10.25 -19.11
CA GLY A 156 1.48 -11.43 -19.75
C GLY A 156 3.01 -11.44 -19.79
N LEU A 157 3.68 -10.38 -19.34
CA LEU A 157 5.15 -10.33 -19.26
C LEU A 157 5.70 -10.84 -17.92
N PHE A 158 4.89 -10.79 -16.87
CA PHE A 158 5.30 -11.06 -15.49
C PHE A 158 4.35 -12.07 -14.83
N PRO A 159 4.58 -13.39 -15.02
CA PRO A 159 3.67 -14.42 -14.54
C PRO A 159 3.44 -14.46 -13.03
N ALA A 160 4.42 -14.12 -12.20
CA ALA A 160 4.23 -14.02 -10.75
C ALA A 160 3.37 -12.81 -10.39
N PHE A 161 3.63 -11.65 -11.04
CA PHE A 161 2.79 -10.46 -10.92
C PHE A 161 1.35 -10.75 -11.31
N ASP A 162 1.11 -11.34 -12.48
CA ASP A 162 -0.24 -11.60 -13.00
C ASP A 162 -1.07 -12.53 -12.11
N ARG A 163 -0.42 -13.48 -11.42
CA ARG A 163 -1.07 -14.44 -10.50
C ARG A 163 -1.22 -13.91 -9.08
N ALA A 164 -0.55 -12.82 -8.72
CA ALA A 164 -0.60 -12.30 -7.37
C ALA A 164 -1.98 -11.70 -7.03
N PRO A 165 -2.41 -11.77 -5.76
CA PRO A 165 -3.62 -11.10 -5.29
C PRO A 165 -3.61 -9.62 -5.66
N LEU A 166 -4.80 -9.04 -5.87
CA LEU A 166 -4.95 -7.64 -6.26
C LEU A 166 -4.18 -6.70 -5.32
N TYR A 167 -4.19 -6.99 -4.02
CA TYR A 167 -3.45 -6.24 -3.02
C TYR A 167 -1.98 -6.11 -3.36
N LEU A 168 -1.27 -7.23 -3.53
CA LEU A 168 0.16 -7.22 -3.86
C LEU A 168 0.45 -6.51 -5.18
N ARG A 169 -0.39 -6.73 -6.21
CA ARG A 169 -0.20 -6.05 -7.50
C ARG A 169 -0.31 -4.54 -7.38
N GLN A 170 -1.30 -4.05 -6.63
CA GLN A 170 -1.54 -2.62 -6.47
C GLN A 170 -0.51 -1.96 -5.55
N THR A 171 -0.17 -2.58 -4.42
CA THR A 171 0.84 -2.04 -3.50
C THR A 171 2.24 -2.05 -4.09
N LEU A 172 2.57 -3.05 -4.92
CA LEU A 172 3.86 -3.11 -5.62
C LEU A 172 4.01 -2.02 -6.69
N MET A 173 2.92 -1.67 -7.40
CA MET A 173 2.94 -0.63 -8.44
C MET A 173 2.75 0.79 -7.89
N PHE A 174 2.20 0.92 -6.68
CA PHE A 174 1.86 2.20 -6.08
C PHE A 174 3.06 3.17 -6.00
N PRO A 175 4.25 2.78 -5.49
CA PRO A 175 5.39 3.68 -5.40
C PRO A 175 5.83 4.27 -6.75
N TYR A 176 5.74 3.50 -7.83
CA TYR A 176 6.15 3.93 -9.16
C TYR A 176 5.11 4.86 -9.79
N MET A 177 3.84 4.44 -9.81
CA MET A 177 2.80 5.14 -10.56
C MET A 177 2.24 6.34 -9.80
N ALA A 178 1.84 6.15 -8.54
CA ALA A 178 1.36 7.25 -7.72
C ALA A 178 2.50 8.20 -7.34
N GLY A 179 3.70 7.65 -7.07
CA GLY A 179 4.91 8.44 -6.82
C GLY A 179 5.31 9.33 -7.98
N LEU A 180 5.26 8.84 -9.23
CA LEU A 180 5.55 9.66 -10.42
C LEU A 180 4.62 10.86 -10.52
N ASN A 181 3.31 10.64 -10.31
CA ASN A 181 2.33 11.73 -10.30
C ASN A 181 2.57 12.71 -9.14
N PHE A 182 2.83 12.19 -7.94
CA PHE A 182 3.14 12.99 -6.76
C PHE A 182 4.38 13.87 -6.98
N GLN A 183 5.46 13.32 -7.55
CA GLN A 183 6.66 14.07 -7.89
C GLN A 183 6.38 15.18 -8.91
N GLN A 184 5.61 14.88 -9.96
CA GLN A 184 5.18 15.88 -10.93
C GLN A 184 4.43 17.03 -10.24
N LYS A 185 3.47 16.72 -9.36
CA LYS A 185 2.72 17.75 -8.61
C LYS A 185 3.60 18.56 -7.66
N ALA A 186 4.60 17.93 -7.05
CA ALA A 186 5.58 18.66 -6.23
C ALA A 186 6.40 19.65 -7.08
N LEU A 187 6.79 19.29 -8.30
CA LEU A 187 7.51 20.18 -9.22
C LEU A 187 6.62 21.30 -9.77
N GLU A 188 5.35 21.02 -10.08
CA GLU A 188 4.37 22.04 -10.49
C GLU A 188 4.19 23.11 -9.40
N HIS A 189 4.18 22.71 -8.13
CA HIS A 189 3.96 23.64 -7.00
C HIS A 189 5.24 24.33 -6.51
N TYR A 190 6.34 23.59 -6.33
CA TYR A 190 7.58 24.10 -5.71
C TYR A 190 8.66 24.45 -6.74
N GLY A 191 8.42 24.23 -8.03
CA GLY A 191 9.45 24.30 -9.07
C GLY A 191 10.56 23.29 -8.81
N GLN A 192 11.80 23.64 -9.14
CA GLN A 192 12.97 22.77 -8.94
C GLN A 192 13.17 22.33 -7.48
N ARG A 193 12.67 23.11 -6.50
CA ARG A 193 12.74 22.73 -5.08
C ARG A 193 11.93 21.48 -4.76
N GLY A 194 10.96 21.11 -5.61
CA GLY A 194 10.12 19.91 -5.45
C GLY A 194 10.93 18.64 -5.18
N PHE A 195 12.05 18.43 -5.88
CA PHE A 195 12.96 17.30 -5.63
C PHE A 195 13.45 17.22 -4.18
N SER A 196 13.83 18.35 -3.59
CA SER A 196 14.30 18.38 -2.20
C SER A 196 13.16 18.45 -1.19
N GLU A 197 12.02 19.06 -1.56
CA GLU A 197 10.91 19.30 -0.64
C GLU A 197 10.21 17.99 -0.26
N VAL A 198 10.03 17.06 -1.21
CA VAL A 198 9.42 15.75 -0.93
C VAL A 198 10.27 14.89 0.01
N LEU A 199 11.60 15.05 0.00
CA LEU A 199 12.51 14.33 0.90
C LEU A 199 12.64 15.03 2.27
N ARG A 200 12.58 16.36 2.31
CA ARG A 200 12.60 17.14 3.57
C ARG A 200 11.28 17.07 4.32
N ARG A 201 10.18 17.04 3.58
CA ARG A 201 8.80 17.01 4.09
C ARG A 201 8.03 15.88 3.39
N PRO A 202 8.33 14.62 3.70
CA PRO A 202 7.68 13.49 3.04
C PRO A 202 6.19 13.41 3.38
N PRO A 203 5.39 12.84 2.46
CA PRO A 203 4.01 12.51 2.77
C PRO A 203 3.95 11.47 3.90
N ALA A 204 2.92 11.56 4.72
CA ALA A 204 2.73 10.69 5.89
C ALA A 204 1.80 9.51 5.62
N THR A 205 1.05 9.54 4.52
CA THR A 205 0.00 8.55 4.20
C THR A 205 -0.06 8.30 2.71
N THR A 206 -0.64 7.17 2.31
CA THR A 206 -0.91 6.86 0.90
C THR A 206 -1.88 7.88 0.29
N ARG A 207 -2.81 8.40 1.10
CA ARG A 207 -3.70 9.53 0.71
C ARG A 207 -2.92 10.75 0.25
N GLU A 208 -1.87 11.15 0.98
CA GLU A 208 -1.07 12.33 0.64
C GLU A 208 -0.29 12.17 -0.67
N VAL A 209 0.06 10.93 -1.03
CA VAL A 209 0.66 10.61 -2.34
C VAL A 209 -0.40 10.65 -3.45
N LEU A 210 -1.57 10.03 -3.20
CA LEU A 210 -2.69 9.98 -4.16
C LEU A 210 -3.32 11.35 -4.41
N HIS A 211 -3.29 12.23 -3.41
CA HIS A 211 -3.86 13.58 -3.41
C HIS A 211 -2.80 14.59 -2.97
N PRO A 212 -1.85 14.97 -3.85
CA PRO A 212 -0.71 15.83 -3.49
C PRO A 212 -1.12 17.20 -2.92
N GLU A 213 -2.33 17.68 -3.23
CA GLU A 213 -2.89 18.91 -2.64
C GLU A 213 -3.12 18.79 -1.13
N VAL A 214 -3.41 17.59 -0.62
CA VAL A 214 -3.54 17.33 0.82
C VAL A 214 -2.17 17.48 1.51
N TRP A 215 -1.13 16.92 0.89
CA TRP A 215 0.26 17.06 1.35
C TRP A 215 0.74 18.52 1.30
N ILE A 216 0.42 19.25 0.22
CA ILE A 216 0.73 20.68 0.07
C ILE A 216 0.03 21.51 1.15
N ALA A 217 -1.25 21.23 1.41
CA ALA A 217 -2.05 21.92 2.42
C ALA A 217 -1.65 21.55 3.87
N ARG A 218 -0.85 20.51 4.07
CA ARG A 218 -0.40 20.02 5.39
C ARG A 218 -1.57 19.62 6.31
N THR A 219 -2.59 18.98 5.74
CA THR A 219 -3.69 18.48 6.55
C THR A 219 -3.25 17.21 7.27
N PRO A 220 -3.18 17.19 8.62
CA PRO A 220 -2.70 16.01 9.33
C PRO A 220 -3.68 14.85 9.20
N PRO A 221 -3.20 13.60 9.09
CA PRO A 221 -4.08 12.44 9.06
C PRO A 221 -4.76 12.23 10.41
N VAL A 222 -6.02 11.80 10.38
CA VAL A 222 -6.77 11.50 11.61
C VAL A 222 -6.38 10.11 12.11
N ARG A 223 -6.13 9.98 13.42
CA ARG A 223 -5.94 8.68 14.08
C ARG A 223 -7.15 8.39 14.97
N PRO A 224 -8.17 7.67 14.48
CA PRO A 224 -9.34 7.38 15.29
C PRO A 224 -8.97 6.47 16.46
N PRO A 225 -9.58 6.66 17.65
CA PRO A 225 -9.47 5.66 18.69
C PRO A 225 -10.10 4.35 18.21
N LEU A 226 -9.61 3.23 18.72
CA LEU A 226 -10.14 1.91 18.42
C LEU A 226 -11.29 1.56 19.38
N PRO A 227 -12.28 0.77 18.96
CA PRO A 227 -13.39 0.38 19.82
C PRO A 227 -12.88 -0.38 21.06
N ALA A 228 -13.36 0.00 22.24
CA ALA A 228 -12.99 -0.68 23.48
C ALA A 228 -13.46 -2.15 23.45
N HIS A 229 -12.60 -3.05 23.93
CA HIS A 229 -12.93 -4.47 24.02
C HIS A 229 -12.12 -5.10 25.16
N ASN A 230 -12.81 -5.85 26.02
CA ASN A 230 -12.17 -6.62 27.08
C ASN A 230 -11.77 -7.98 26.49
N PHE A 231 -10.48 -8.16 26.22
CA PHE A 231 -9.97 -9.40 25.66
C PHE A 231 -10.08 -10.54 26.66
N PRO A 232 -10.58 -11.73 26.26
CA PRO A 232 -10.51 -12.92 27.09
C PRO A 232 -9.07 -13.27 27.47
N ARG A 233 -8.89 -14.02 28.57
CA ARG A 233 -7.58 -14.58 28.93
C ARG A 233 -7.03 -15.40 27.76
N GLY A 234 -5.75 -15.23 27.45
CA GLY A 234 -5.05 -15.93 26.35
C GLY A 234 -4.80 -15.07 25.12
N TYR A 235 -5.57 -13.99 24.92
CA TYR A 235 -5.34 -13.08 23.80
C TYR A 235 -4.14 -12.15 24.07
N ARG A 236 -3.21 -12.10 23.11
CA ARG A 236 -2.11 -11.13 23.07
C ARG A 236 -2.24 -10.24 21.84
N LYS A 237 -1.78 -8.99 21.95
CA LYS A 237 -1.66 -8.11 20.79
C LYS A 237 -0.56 -8.67 19.87
N LEU A 238 -0.91 -8.90 18.62
CA LEU A 238 0.00 -9.41 17.59
C LEU A 238 0.65 -8.26 16.82
N THR A 239 -0.16 -7.31 16.33
CA THR A 239 0.33 -6.11 15.65
C THR A 239 -0.70 -4.97 15.74
N SER A 240 -0.29 -3.78 15.32
CA SER A 240 -1.16 -2.62 15.11
C SER A 240 -0.56 -1.68 14.09
N GLY A 241 -1.43 -0.99 13.37
CA GLY A 241 -1.00 -0.06 12.35
C GLY A 241 -2.12 0.88 11.93
N SER A 242 -1.93 1.44 10.75
CA SER A 242 -2.92 2.26 10.05
C SER A 242 -3.41 1.50 8.83
N VAL A 243 -4.68 1.68 8.47
CA VAL A 243 -5.23 1.19 7.20
C VAL A 243 -5.54 2.42 6.36
N GLY A 244 -4.82 2.56 5.26
CA GLY A 244 -4.80 3.76 4.42
C GLY A 244 -5.91 3.83 3.38
N GLU A 245 -5.89 4.93 2.64
CA GLU A 245 -6.78 5.10 1.49
C GLU A 245 -6.52 4.04 0.42
N LEU A 246 -5.25 3.71 0.14
CA LEU A 246 -4.89 2.68 -0.83
C LEU A 246 -5.48 1.32 -0.46
N ASP A 247 -5.38 0.90 0.81
CA ASP A 247 -5.92 -0.37 1.28
C ASP A 247 -7.44 -0.45 1.07
N PHE A 248 -8.16 0.64 1.39
CA PHE A 248 -9.61 0.69 1.17
C PHE A 248 -9.98 0.75 -0.31
N GLN A 249 -9.22 1.47 -1.14
CA GLN A 249 -9.43 1.48 -2.58
C GLN A 249 -9.32 0.06 -3.15
N ILE A 250 -8.28 -0.69 -2.75
CA ILE A 250 -8.08 -2.07 -3.18
C ILE A 250 -9.21 -2.98 -2.68
N MET A 251 -9.52 -2.91 -1.38
CA MET A 251 -10.56 -3.71 -0.74
C MET A 251 -11.92 -3.52 -1.42
N LEU A 252 -12.31 -2.26 -1.65
CA LEU A 252 -13.56 -1.93 -2.32
C LEU A 252 -13.54 -2.38 -3.78
N THR A 253 -12.41 -2.23 -4.49
CA THR A 253 -12.29 -2.72 -5.87
C THR A 253 -12.51 -4.23 -5.94
N GLN A 254 -12.00 -4.98 -4.95
CA GLN A 254 -12.10 -6.44 -4.92
C GLN A 254 -13.53 -6.96 -4.67
N TYR A 255 -14.30 -6.28 -3.82
CA TYR A 255 -15.58 -6.81 -3.31
C TYR A 255 -16.82 -6.01 -3.73
N THR A 256 -16.62 -4.84 -4.34
CA THR A 256 -17.70 -3.97 -4.80
C THR A 256 -17.61 -3.74 -6.30
N SER A 257 -17.07 -2.61 -6.73
CA SER A 257 -16.68 -2.32 -8.10
C SER A 257 -15.57 -1.27 -8.11
N ARG A 258 -14.83 -1.18 -9.22
CA ARG A 258 -13.81 -0.13 -9.41
C ARG A 258 -14.42 1.27 -9.26
N THR A 259 -15.58 1.51 -9.86
CA THR A 259 -16.27 2.81 -9.81
C THR A 259 -16.68 3.18 -8.38
N GLU A 260 -17.21 2.24 -7.60
CA GLU A 260 -17.54 2.50 -6.18
C GLU A 260 -16.28 2.76 -5.36
N ALA A 261 -15.19 2.05 -5.61
CA ALA A 261 -13.92 2.25 -4.93
C ALA A 261 -13.31 3.63 -5.22
N GLU A 262 -13.27 4.04 -6.49
CA GLU A 262 -12.76 5.35 -6.94
C GLU A 262 -13.60 6.52 -6.39
N ALA A 263 -14.91 6.32 -6.18
CA ALA A 263 -15.78 7.32 -5.56
C ALA A 263 -15.61 7.38 -4.03
N GLN A 264 -15.47 6.23 -3.38
CA GLN A 264 -15.47 6.15 -1.92
C GLN A 264 -14.09 6.41 -1.29
N ALA A 265 -13.03 5.80 -1.80
CA ALA A 265 -11.70 5.83 -1.17
C ALA A 265 -11.16 7.26 -0.94
N PRO A 266 -11.31 8.22 -1.87
CA PRO A 266 -10.88 9.61 -1.66
C PRO A 266 -11.58 10.35 -0.51
N LEU A 267 -12.65 9.78 0.04
CA LEU A 267 -13.35 10.32 1.21
C LEU A 267 -12.74 9.86 2.53
N TRP A 268 -11.74 8.98 2.54
CA TRP A 268 -11.04 8.54 3.74
C TRP A 268 -10.26 9.70 4.41
N ARG A 269 -10.17 9.72 5.74
CA ARG A 269 -9.43 10.74 6.51
C ARG A 269 -8.48 10.17 7.55
N GLY A 270 -8.63 8.89 7.86
CA GLY A 270 -7.88 8.27 8.95
C GLY A 270 -8.33 6.84 9.18
N GLY A 271 -7.39 5.99 9.60
CA GLY A 271 -7.60 4.57 9.80
C GLY A 271 -6.59 4.01 10.79
N ALA A 272 -7.06 3.18 11.71
CA ALA A 272 -6.21 2.48 12.67
C ALA A 272 -6.74 1.06 12.89
N PHE A 273 -5.86 0.14 13.26
CA PHE A 273 -6.23 -1.21 13.66
C PHE A 273 -5.33 -1.78 14.76
N ASP A 274 -5.86 -2.72 15.53
CA ASP A 274 -5.07 -3.70 16.29
C ASP A 274 -5.54 -5.11 15.91
N LEU A 275 -4.58 -6.02 15.79
CA LEU A 275 -4.84 -7.46 15.67
C LEU A 275 -4.40 -8.15 16.95
N HIS A 276 -5.30 -8.92 17.56
CA HIS A 276 -5.04 -9.75 18.72
C HIS A 276 -5.24 -11.23 18.39
N GLU A 277 -4.50 -12.10 19.06
CA GLU A 277 -4.53 -13.54 18.81
C GLU A 277 -4.53 -14.33 20.12
N ASP A 278 -5.39 -15.34 20.20
CA ASP A 278 -5.24 -16.48 21.10
C ASP A 278 -4.55 -17.61 20.33
N ALA A 279 -3.26 -17.80 20.60
CA ALA A 279 -2.42 -18.76 19.88
C ALA A 279 -2.79 -20.22 20.19
N GLN A 280 -3.41 -20.51 21.34
CA GLN A 280 -3.82 -21.87 21.69
C GLN A 280 -5.06 -22.29 20.94
N GLN A 281 -5.95 -21.33 20.66
CA GLN A 281 -7.22 -21.58 19.95
C GLN A 281 -7.13 -21.22 18.46
N SER A 282 -5.99 -20.70 17.99
CA SER A 282 -5.81 -20.16 16.64
C SER A 282 -6.92 -19.17 16.24
N ARG A 283 -7.32 -18.29 17.17
CA ARG A 283 -8.38 -17.29 16.94
C ARG A 283 -7.83 -15.88 16.98
N GLN A 284 -8.28 -15.07 16.03
CA GLN A 284 -7.90 -13.68 15.92
C GLN A 284 -9.09 -12.77 16.24
N ILE A 285 -8.82 -11.63 16.90
CA ILE A 285 -9.75 -10.52 17.03
C ILE A 285 -9.13 -9.32 16.35
N LEU A 286 -9.79 -8.83 15.31
CA LEU A 286 -9.43 -7.60 14.62
C LEU A 286 -10.34 -6.48 15.13
N ARG A 287 -9.71 -5.38 15.56
CA ARG A 287 -10.40 -4.14 15.91
C ARG A 287 -9.86 -3.03 15.03
N TRP A 288 -10.74 -2.31 14.35
CA TRP A 288 -10.33 -1.21 13.49
C TRP A 288 -11.30 -0.04 13.60
N ALA A 289 -10.83 1.15 13.23
CA ALA A 289 -11.65 2.34 13.12
C ALA A 289 -11.18 3.21 11.95
N THR A 290 -12.13 3.85 11.27
CA THR A 290 -11.91 4.78 10.18
C THR A 290 -12.67 6.07 10.38
N VAL A 291 -12.16 7.15 9.80
CA VAL A 291 -12.83 8.46 9.72
C VAL A 291 -12.98 8.82 8.25
N TRP A 292 -14.14 9.35 7.90
CA TRP A 292 -14.50 9.76 6.54
C TRP A 292 -14.74 11.27 6.47
N ALA A 293 -14.81 11.80 5.25
CA ALA A 293 -14.98 13.22 4.98
C ALA A 293 -16.25 13.79 5.61
N THR A 294 -17.33 13.00 5.62
CA THR A 294 -18.66 13.38 6.10
C THR A 294 -19.36 12.19 6.74
N GLY A 295 -20.46 12.45 7.46
CA GLY A 295 -21.33 11.37 7.97
C GLY A 295 -21.95 10.53 6.85
N GLN A 296 -22.30 11.15 5.73
CA GLN A 296 -22.80 10.46 4.54
C GLN A 296 -21.75 9.50 3.96
N ALA A 297 -20.51 9.97 3.81
CA ALA A 297 -19.40 9.12 3.34
C ALA A 297 -19.16 7.91 4.25
N ALA A 298 -19.33 8.07 5.56
CA ALA A 298 -19.25 6.97 6.51
C ALA A 298 -20.45 5.99 6.40
N GLU A 299 -21.64 6.47 6.02
CA GLU A 299 -22.79 5.61 5.72
C GLU A 299 -22.53 4.76 4.47
N ASP A 300 -22.07 5.42 3.41
CA ASP A 300 -21.80 4.80 2.13
C ASP A 300 -20.69 3.75 2.28
N PHE A 301 -19.64 4.06 3.05
CA PHE A 301 -18.64 3.06 3.43
C PHE A 301 -19.24 1.89 4.20
N LEU A 302 -20.07 2.14 5.22
CA LEU A 302 -20.69 1.07 6.01
C LEU A 302 -21.47 0.10 5.11
N ARG A 303 -22.28 0.63 4.19
CA ARG A 303 -23.03 -0.15 3.19
C ARG A 303 -22.10 -0.98 2.29
N LEU A 304 -21.02 -0.37 1.79
CA LEU A 304 -20.03 -1.08 0.98
C LEU A 304 -19.28 -2.15 1.79
N TYR A 305 -19.01 -1.89 3.07
CA TYR A 305 -18.34 -2.83 3.96
C TYR A 305 -19.18 -4.08 4.26
N ALA A 306 -20.53 -3.98 4.24
CA ALA A 306 -21.41 -5.16 4.26
C ALA A 306 -21.08 -6.12 3.11
N ARG A 307 -20.87 -5.58 1.90
CA ARG A 307 -20.49 -6.37 0.71
C ARG A 307 -19.09 -6.94 0.85
N VAL A 308 -18.14 -6.19 1.43
CA VAL A 308 -16.80 -6.69 1.77
C VAL A 308 -16.91 -7.91 2.70
N LEU A 309 -17.68 -7.81 3.80
CA LEU A 309 -17.89 -8.93 4.74
C LEU A 309 -18.44 -10.17 4.04
N LYS A 310 -19.47 -10.02 3.20
CA LYS A 310 -20.06 -11.13 2.45
C LYS A 310 -19.10 -11.69 1.39
N GLY A 311 -18.29 -10.84 0.76
CA GLY A 311 -17.32 -11.24 -0.26
C GLY A 311 -16.12 -11.98 0.31
N LYS A 312 -15.55 -11.52 1.44
CA LYS A 312 -14.41 -12.18 2.08
C LYS A 312 -14.80 -13.43 2.88
N ALA A 313 -16.08 -13.55 3.25
CA ALA A 313 -16.64 -14.70 3.96
C ALA A 313 -18.06 -14.99 3.43
N PRO A 314 -18.21 -15.84 2.40
CA PRO A 314 -19.51 -16.17 1.78
C PRO A 314 -20.56 -16.75 2.75
N ASP A 315 -20.09 -17.39 3.82
CA ASP A 315 -20.87 -17.93 4.93
C ASP A 315 -21.36 -16.85 5.92
N THR A 316 -21.10 -15.57 5.66
CA THR A 316 -21.58 -14.46 6.48
C THR A 316 -23.12 -14.43 6.55
N VAL A 317 -23.62 -14.41 7.78
CA VAL A 317 -25.03 -14.22 8.13
C VAL A 317 -25.15 -12.92 8.93
N PHE A 318 -25.93 -11.98 8.39
CA PHE A 318 -26.24 -10.72 9.07
C PHE A 318 -27.40 -10.91 10.05
N THR A 319 -27.21 -10.49 11.30
CA THR A 319 -28.27 -10.40 12.31
C THR A 319 -28.79 -8.97 12.45
N ARG A 320 -28.01 -7.98 12.01
CA ARG A 320 -28.41 -6.56 11.87
C ARG A 320 -27.75 -5.95 10.64
N ASP A 321 -28.51 -5.14 9.92
CA ASP A 321 -28.04 -4.34 8.79
C ASP A 321 -28.86 -3.04 8.74
N THR A 322 -28.27 -1.96 9.22
CA THR A 322 -28.90 -0.63 9.34
C THR A 322 -27.88 0.45 8.96
N SER A 323 -28.34 1.68 8.77
CA SER A 323 -27.46 2.83 8.45
C SER A 323 -26.42 3.17 9.54
N ASN A 324 -26.54 2.60 10.74
CA ASN A 324 -25.61 2.86 11.85
C ASN A 324 -24.93 1.61 12.42
N GLU A 325 -25.38 0.41 12.05
CA GLU A 325 -24.88 -0.84 12.60
C GLU A 325 -25.05 -1.99 11.62
N ILE A 326 -23.97 -2.74 11.43
CA ILE A 326 -23.96 -4.06 10.79
C ILE A 326 -23.43 -5.05 11.82
N ALA A 327 -24.14 -6.15 12.06
CA ALA A 327 -23.71 -7.21 12.96
C ALA A 327 -24.08 -8.58 12.40
N GLY A 328 -23.31 -9.60 12.77
CA GLY A 328 -23.51 -10.94 12.25
C GLY A 328 -22.42 -11.90 12.69
N HIS A 329 -22.34 -13.02 11.99
CA HIS A 329 -21.32 -14.04 12.21
C HIS A 329 -20.92 -14.73 10.90
N ASN A 330 -19.73 -15.32 10.92
CA ASN A 330 -19.17 -16.21 9.91
C ASN A 330 -18.19 -17.18 10.59
N ALA A 331 -17.47 -17.98 9.81
CA ALA A 331 -16.49 -18.97 10.30
C ALA A 331 -15.37 -18.38 11.15
N ALA A 332 -15.03 -17.09 10.99
CA ALA A 332 -14.04 -16.42 11.84
C ALA A 332 -14.62 -16.03 13.21
N GLY A 333 -15.94 -15.89 13.32
CA GLY A 333 -16.66 -15.54 14.53
C GLY A 333 -17.73 -14.48 14.30
N SER A 334 -18.20 -13.88 15.39
CA SER A 334 -19.11 -12.75 15.33
C SER A 334 -18.37 -11.46 14.99
N PHE A 335 -19.07 -10.56 14.29
CA PHE A 335 -18.60 -9.22 14.00
C PHE A 335 -19.65 -8.17 14.34
N ARG A 336 -19.17 -6.97 14.62
CA ARG A 336 -20.00 -5.78 14.83
C ARG A 336 -19.27 -4.56 14.26
N VAL A 337 -19.92 -3.90 13.31
CA VAL A 337 -19.46 -2.65 12.68
C VAL A 337 -20.47 -1.57 13.02
N THR A 338 -20.02 -0.43 13.54
CA THR A 338 -20.89 0.68 13.95
C THR A 338 -20.43 1.99 13.35
N ARG A 339 -21.37 2.86 13.01
CA ARG A 339 -21.12 4.23 12.57
C ARG A 339 -21.63 5.23 13.62
N ALA A 340 -20.82 6.26 13.87
CA ALA A 340 -21.23 7.44 14.61
C ALA A 340 -20.68 8.69 13.91
N GLY A 341 -21.56 9.51 13.33
CA GLY A 341 -21.16 10.64 12.49
C GLY A 341 -20.27 10.17 11.33
N ALA A 342 -19.09 10.78 11.19
CA ALA A 342 -18.12 10.44 10.15
C ALA A 342 -17.19 9.26 10.51
N ARG A 343 -17.38 8.61 11.66
CA ARG A 343 -16.52 7.51 12.13
C ARG A 343 -17.22 6.17 11.94
N VAL A 344 -16.49 5.19 11.43
CA VAL A 344 -16.88 3.78 11.40
C VAL A 344 -15.87 2.99 12.23
N GLN A 345 -16.32 2.00 13.00
CA GLN A 345 -15.46 1.15 13.80
C GLN A 345 -15.98 -0.27 13.82
N ALA A 346 -15.09 -1.25 13.95
CA ALA A 346 -15.48 -2.65 14.01
C ALA A 346 -14.70 -3.47 15.02
N LEU A 347 -15.37 -4.53 15.45
CA LEU A 347 -14.80 -5.69 16.13
C LEU A 347 -15.18 -6.92 15.30
N GLU A 348 -14.19 -7.72 14.90
CA GLU A 348 -14.35 -8.93 14.10
C GLU A 348 -13.61 -10.10 14.74
N GLY A 349 -14.14 -11.31 14.57
CA GLY A 349 -13.55 -12.54 15.13
C GLY A 349 -13.93 -12.79 16.60
N LEU A 350 -14.99 -12.15 17.09
CA LEU A 350 -15.52 -12.37 18.44
C LEU A 350 -16.05 -13.80 18.58
N LYS A 351 -16.01 -14.35 19.79
CA LYS A 351 -16.76 -15.59 20.07
C LYS A 351 -18.25 -15.33 19.82
N PRO A 352 -18.96 -16.26 19.15
CA PRO A 352 -20.41 -16.20 19.07
C PRO A 352 -21.01 -16.04 20.47
N ALA A 353 -22.07 -15.25 20.59
CA ALA A 353 -22.85 -15.26 21.83
C ALA A 353 -23.38 -16.68 22.05
N GLU A 354 -23.13 -17.24 23.23
CA GLU A 354 -23.66 -18.54 23.65
C GLU A 354 -25.19 -18.56 23.73
#